data_AF-A0A183UZS0-F1
#
_entry.id   AF-A0A183UZS0-F1
#
_cell.length_a   1.000
_cell.length_b   1.000
_cell.length_c   1.000
_cell.angle_alpha   90.00
_cell.angle_beta   90.00
_cell.angle_gamma   90.00
#
_symmetry.space_group_name_H-M   'P 1'
#
loop_
_entity.id
_entity.type
_entity.pdbx_description
1 polymer ?
#
loop_
_entity_poly.entity_id
_entity_poly.type
_entity_poly.pdbx_seq_one_letter_code
_entity_poly.pdbx_strand_id
1 'polypeptide(L)'
;MASLLMSILQAVPSPRNGAGDIVESSGSLNALLLLNLIRRERPEFYERAMELLWSRMWSKEQPALRTSHFFAVCRQLGFEFRECDDIVSRIQIQSNADDLMKRTKRAALAGVFDTPWLEVKCETGQSLGFSGIFSIPLVDFLLSRPDVFVEWSLLEETDETPTDAYPVQTSFTKNCSSNN
;
A
#
# COMPACT_ATOMS: atom_id res chain seq x y z
N MET A 1 -9.05 5.82 -12.37
CA MET A 1 -8.72 4.93 -11.22
C MET A 1 -7.21 4.68 -11.03
N ALA A 2 -6.33 4.99 -11.99
CA ALA A 2 -4.93 4.55 -11.95
C ALA A 2 -3.89 5.56 -11.40
N SER A 3 -4.13 6.88 -11.42
CA SER A 3 -3.02 7.85 -11.26
C SER A 3 -2.53 8.09 -9.82
N LEU A 4 -3.32 7.77 -8.77
CA LEU A 4 -2.89 7.95 -7.38
C LEU A 4 -2.42 6.63 -6.74
N LEU A 5 -2.91 5.49 -7.22
CA LEU A 5 -2.38 4.17 -6.85
C LEU A 5 -1.04 3.90 -7.55
N MET A 6 -0.84 4.41 -8.77
CA MET A 6 0.49 4.40 -9.42
C MET A 6 1.56 5.16 -8.60
N SER A 7 1.20 6.24 -7.90
CA SER A 7 2.12 6.92 -6.98
C SER A 7 2.41 6.13 -5.70
N ILE A 8 1.55 5.17 -5.33
CA ILE A 8 1.68 4.39 -4.09
C ILE A 8 2.63 3.19 -4.28
N LEU A 9 2.94 2.79 -5.52
CA LEU A 9 3.70 1.56 -5.81
C LEU A 9 5.03 1.73 -6.52
N GLN A 10 5.36 2.94 -6.96
CA GLN A 10 6.76 3.27 -7.25
C GLN A 10 7.64 3.32 -5.98
N ALA A 11 7.10 2.95 -4.82
CA ALA A 11 7.80 2.86 -3.54
C ALA A 11 8.47 1.50 -3.26
N VAL A 12 8.60 0.59 -4.24
CA VAL A 12 9.48 -0.60 -4.11
C VAL A 12 10.83 -0.28 -4.76
N PRO A 13 11.93 -0.16 -4.00
CA PRO A 13 13.20 0.29 -4.55
C PRO A 13 13.86 -0.80 -5.43
N SER A 14 14.29 -0.40 -6.63
CA SER A 14 15.39 -1.06 -7.34
C SER A 14 16.71 -0.65 -6.67
N PRO A 15 17.66 -1.56 -6.41
CA PRO A 15 18.84 -1.24 -5.63
C PRO A 15 19.92 -0.63 -6.53
N ARG A 16 19.77 0.62 -6.94
CA ARG A 16 20.86 1.39 -7.56
C ARG A 16 20.81 2.88 -7.18
N ASN A 17 21.71 3.24 -6.27
CA ASN A 17 22.45 4.49 -6.16
C ASN A 17 21.66 5.81 -6.31
N GLY A 18 21.37 6.44 -5.16
CA GLY A 18 20.93 7.85 -5.11
C GLY A 18 19.88 8.06 -4.03
N ALA A 19 20.31 8.38 -2.81
CA ALA A 19 19.41 8.88 -1.78
C ALA A 19 18.86 10.25 -2.21
N GLY A 20 17.55 10.36 -2.47
CA GLY A 20 16.94 11.70 -2.60
C GLY A 20 15.55 11.80 -3.21
N ASP A 21 15.25 11.13 -4.32
CA ASP A 21 14.17 11.61 -5.20
C ASP A 21 13.09 10.57 -5.54
N ILE A 22 12.42 10.02 -4.52
CA ILE A 22 11.12 9.33 -4.69
C ILE A 22 10.14 9.79 -3.59
N VAL A 23 9.96 11.11 -3.47
CA VAL A 23 8.85 11.74 -2.75
C VAL A 23 8.04 12.54 -3.76
N GLU A 24 7.38 11.86 -4.70
CA GLU A 24 6.56 12.54 -5.71
C GLU A 24 5.18 12.92 -5.14
N SER A 25 5.03 14.24 -4.95
CA SER A 25 3.96 15.01 -4.33
C SER A 25 3.83 14.81 -2.80
N SER A 26 4.35 15.78 -2.04
CA SER A 26 4.14 15.90 -0.58
C SER A 26 2.66 15.80 -0.16
N GLY A 27 1.74 16.09 -1.08
CA GLY A 27 0.30 16.04 -0.86
C GLY A 27 -0.30 14.64 -0.72
N SER A 28 0.13 13.65 -1.52
CA SER A 28 -0.38 12.27 -1.43
C SER A 28 0.09 11.59 -0.15
N LEU A 29 1.36 11.79 0.23
CA LEU A 29 1.91 11.33 1.50
C LEU A 29 1.14 11.92 2.69
N ASN A 30 0.86 13.23 2.68
CA ASN A 30 0.10 13.86 3.76
C ASN A 30 -1.34 13.35 3.86
N ALA A 31 -1.98 13.00 2.73
CA ALA A 31 -3.30 12.38 2.75
C ALA A 31 -3.26 10.97 3.38
N LEU A 32 -2.24 10.17 3.09
CA LEU A 32 -2.03 8.86 3.73
C LEU A 32 -1.73 9.00 5.22
N LEU A 33 -0.93 10.00 5.61
CA LEU A 33 -0.66 10.29 7.02
C LEU A 33 -1.93 10.72 7.77
N LEU A 34 -2.79 11.54 7.16
CA LEU A 34 -4.09 11.89 7.73
C LEU A 34 -4.95 10.64 7.95
N LEU A 35 -5.09 9.81 6.92
CA LEU A 35 -5.85 8.56 7.00
C LEU A 35 -5.27 7.60 8.05
N ASN A 36 -3.96 7.49 8.14
CA ASN A 36 -3.31 6.65 9.15
C ASN A 36 -3.55 7.18 10.57
N LEU A 37 -3.52 8.49 10.77
CA LEU A 37 -3.78 9.10 12.08
C LEU A 37 -5.23 8.89 12.51
N ILE A 38 -6.20 9.14 11.61
CA ILE A 38 -7.63 8.86 11.85
C ILE A 38 -7.82 7.38 12.18
N ARG A 39 -7.21 6.45 11.41
CA ARG A 39 -7.28 5.01 11.70
C ARG A 39 -6.76 4.65 13.10
N ARG A 40 -5.73 5.34 13.59
CA ARG A 40 -5.11 5.05 14.89
C ARG A 40 -5.90 5.62 16.06
N GLU A 41 -6.43 6.82 15.91
CA GLU A 41 -6.99 7.58 17.04
C GLU A 41 -8.52 7.64 17.02
N ARG A 42 -9.13 7.52 15.83
CA ARG A 42 -10.56 7.69 15.56
C ARG A 42 -11.04 6.66 14.52
N PRO A 43 -10.84 5.35 14.76
CA PRO A 43 -11.08 4.29 13.76
C PRO A 43 -12.50 4.27 13.22
N GLU A 44 -13.49 4.70 14.00
CA GLU A 44 -14.89 4.82 13.63
C GLU A 44 -15.14 5.80 12.46
N PHE A 45 -14.22 6.74 12.21
CA PHE A 45 -14.30 7.69 11.10
C PHE A 45 -13.45 7.28 9.90
N TYR A 46 -12.66 6.21 9.99
CA TYR A 46 -11.65 5.86 8.98
C TYR A 46 -12.25 5.58 7.59
N GLU A 47 -13.26 4.72 7.53
CA GLU A 47 -13.93 4.36 6.26
C GLU A 47 -14.52 5.60 5.59
N ARG A 48 -15.23 6.42 6.37
CA ARG A 48 -15.83 7.65 5.87
C ARG A 48 -14.77 8.67 5.43
N ALA A 49 -13.65 8.77 6.15
CA ALA A 49 -12.54 9.65 5.78
C ALA A 49 -11.92 9.23 4.44
N MET A 50 -11.75 7.93 4.24
CA MET A 50 -11.26 7.35 2.98
C MET A 50 -12.22 7.65 1.83
N GLU A 51 -13.53 7.42 2.01
CA GLU A 51 -14.55 7.71 1.00
C GLU A 51 -14.57 9.20 0.62
N LEU A 52 -14.51 10.10 1.62
CA LEU A 52 -14.50 11.54 1.37
C LEU A 52 -13.27 11.99 0.60
N LEU A 53 -12.07 11.56 0.99
CA LEU A 53 -10.85 11.88 0.24
C LEU A 53 -10.92 11.32 -1.18
N TRP A 54 -11.35 10.07 -1.34
CA TRP A 54 -11.44 9.42 -2.64
C TRP A 54 -12.45 10.10 -3.56
N SER A 55 -13.64 10.40 -3.04
CA SER A 55 -14.69 11.11 -3.78
C SER A 55 -14.24 12.50 -4.23
N ARG A 56 -13.49 13.22 -3.39
CA ARG A 56 -12.91 14.52 -3.78
C ARG A 56 -11.96 14.39 -4.96
N MET A 57 -11.04 13.43 -4.89
CA MET A 57 -10.02 13.23 -5.93
C MET A 57 -10.59 12.72 -7.25
N TRP A 58 -11.55 11.79 -7.18
CA TRP A 58 -11.91 10.96 -8.34
C TRP A 58 -13.34 11.12 -8.83
N SER A 59 -14.23 11.70 -8.03
CA SER A 59 -15.64 11.87 -8.40
C SER A 59 -16.02 13.33 -8.57
N LYS A 60 -15.44 14.23 -7.76
CA LYS A 60 -15.86 15.63 -7.67
C LYS A 60 -14.85 16.61 -8.26
N GLU A 61 -13.70 16.13 -8.73
CA GLU A 61 -12.58 16.95 -9.23
C GLU A 61 -12.18 18.08 -8.26
N GLN A 62 -12.31 17.80 -6.97
CA GLN A 62 -12.03 18.78 -5.92
C GLN A 62 -10.58 18.67 -5.45
N PRO A 63 -9.94 19.79 -5.11
CA PRO A 63 -8.66 19.77 -4.45
C PRO A 63 -8.71 18.95 -3.15
N ALA A 64 -7.76 18.01 -2.99
CA ALA A 64 -7.75 17.04 -1.89
C ALA A 64 -6.41 16.94 -1.13
N LEU A 65 -5.30 17.42 -1.70
CA LEU A 65 -3.95 17.08 -1.23
C LEU A 65 -3.22 18.22 -0.48
N ARG A 66 -3.94 19.23 0.01
CA ARG A 66 -3.37 20.35 0.78
C ARG A 66 -3.99 20.38 2.17
N THR A 67 -3.29 20.98 3.12
CA THR A 67 -3.72 21.11 4.52
C THR A 67 -5.14 21.65 4.66
N SER A 68 -5.50 22.70 3.92
CA SER A 68 -6.86 23.26 3.93
C SER A 68 -7.94 22.27 3.47
N HIS A 69 -7.60 21.33 2.58
CA HIS A 69 -8.52 20.28 2.13
C HIS A 69 -8.71 19.22 3.22
N PHE A 70 -7.67 18.93 4.01
CA PHE A 70 -7.77 18.02 5.15
C PHE A 70 -8.68 18.56 6.25
N PHE A 71 -8.63 19.88 6.52
CA PHE A 71 -9.62 20.55 7.37
C PHE A 71 -11.05 20.37 6.85
N ALA A 72 -11.26 20.51 5.54
CA ALA A 72 -12.57 20.31 4.94
C ALA A 72 -13.08 18.86 5.09
N VAL A 73 -12.19 17.87 4.98
CA VAL A 73 -12.52 16.46 5.24
C VAL A 73 -12.87 16.25 6.71
N CYS A 74 -12.04 16.74 7.64
CA CYS A 74 -12.29 16.63 9.09
C CYS A 74 -13.62 17.28 9.50
N ARG A 75 -13.95 18.45 8.94
CA ARG A 75 -15.25 19.10 9.14
C ARG A 75 -16.42 18.28 8.60
N GLN A 76 -16.27 17.64 7.44
CA GLN A 76 -17.31 16.76 6.87
C GLN A 76 -17.47 15.45 7.64
N LEU A 77 -16.46 15.03 8.39
CA LEU A 77 -16.56 13.92 9.36
C LEU A 77 -17.32 14.31 10.63
N GLY A 78 -17.60 15.60 10.83
CA GLY A 78 -18.29 16.12 12.02
C GLY A 78 -17.36 16.53 13.15
N PHE A 79 -16.05 16.64 12.91
CA PHE A 79 -15.12 17.12 13.93
C PHE A 79 -15.30 18.60 14.22
N GLU A 80 -15.16 18.94 15.50
CA GLU A 80 -15.14 20.33 15.92
C GLU A 80 -13.88 21.05 15.41
N PHE A 81 -13.91 22.38 15.39
CA PHE A 81 -12.80 23.17 14.85
C PHE A 81 -11.46 22.80 15.51
N ARG A 82 -11.48 22.69 16.85
CA ARG A 82 -10.30 22.34 17.65
C ARG A 82 -9.80 20.92 17.37
N GLU A 83 -10.70 19.98 17.12
CA GLU A 83 -10.32 18.60 16.79
C GLU A 83 -9.73 18.52 15.38
N CYS A 84 -10.28 19.28 14.43
CA CYS A 84 -9.71 19.38 13.09
C CYS A 84 -8.27 19.92 13.15
N ASP A 85 -8.05 20.99 13.92
CA ASP A 85 -6.74 21.62 14.07
C ASP A 85 -5.72 20.68 14.73
N ASP A 86 -6.12 19.99 15.79
CA ASP A 86 -5.30 19.00 16.46
C ASP A 86 -4.91 17.83 15.53
N ILE A 87 -5.87 17.24 14.81
CA ILE A 87 -5.58 16.13 13.88
C ILE A 87 -4.66 16.60 12.74
N VAL A 88 -5.00 17.71 12.09
CA VAL A 88 -4.29 18.17 10.89
C VAL A 88 -2.87 18.63 11.22
N SER A 89 -2.65 19.25 12.38
CA SER A 89 -1.30 19.65 12.83
C SER A 89 -0.40 18.46 13.17
N ARG A 90 -0.98 17.31 13.56
CA ARG A 90 -0.24 16.12 13.98
C ARG A 90 -0.03 15.07 12.88
N ILE A 91 -0.51 15.27 11.64
CA ILE A 91 -0.36 14.25 10.59
C ILE A 91 1.11 13.84 10.35
N GLN A 92 2.06 14.78 10.48
CA GLN A 92 3.49 14.55 10.28
C GLN A 92 4.24 14.16 11.56
N ILE A 93 3.56 13.91 12.68
CA ILE A 93 4.24 13.44 13.90
C ILE A 93 4.97 12.13 13.62
N GLN A 94 6.20 11.99 14.13
CA GLN A 94 7.07 10.85 13.83
C GLN A 94 6.39 9.51 14.09
N SER A 95 5.65 9.38 15.19
CA SER A 95 4.95 8.13 15.52
C SER A 95 3.91 7.71 14.48
N ASN A 96 3.32 8.67 13.76
CA ASN A 96 2.36 8.40 12.69
C ASN A 96 3.05 8.00 11.39
N ALA A 97 4.15 8.67 11.04
CA ALA A 97 4.97 8.31 9.91
C ALA A 97 5.59 6.92 10.08
N ASP A 98 6.09 6.60 11.28
CA ASP A 98 6.68 5.29 11.60
C ASP A 98 5.65 4.16 11.50
N ASP A 99 4.43 4.38 11.99
CA ASP A 99 3.37 3.38 11.90
C ASP A 99 2.91 3.15 10.45
N LEU A 100 2.77 4.22 9.66
CA LEU A 100 2.48 4.11 8.23
C LEU A 100 3.59 3.32 7.51
N MET A 101 4.85 3.69 7.74
CA MET A 101 6.02 3.02 7.17
C MET A 101 6.09 1.54 7.58
N LYS A 102 5.86 1.22 8.85
CA LYS A 102 5.87 -0.16 9.36
C LYS A 102 4.81 -1.02 8.68
N ARG A 103 3.62 -0.46 8.42
CA ARG A 103 2.53 -1.15 7.72
C ARG A 103 2.84 -1.37 6.25
N THR A 104 3.34 -0.34 5.55
CA THR A 104 3.75 -0.46 4.15
C THR A 104 4.87 -1.48 3.99
N LYS A 105 5.87 -1.48 4.90
CA LYS A 105 6.93 -2.51 4.93
C LYS A 105 6.38 -3.91 5.15
N ARG A 106 5.40 -4.07 6.05
CA ARG A 106 4.76 -5.37 6.27
C ARG A 106 4.04 -5.87 5.01
N ALA A 107 3.33 -4.99 4.30
CA ALA A 107 2.70 -5.34 3.03
C ALA A 107 3.74 -5.76 1.97
N ALA A 108 4.82 -4.99 1.83
CA ALA A 108 5.90 -5.32 0.91
C ALA A 108 6.57 -6.66 1.23
N LEU A 109 6.82 -6.95 2.51
CA LEU A 109 7.37 -8.24 2.96
C LEU A 109 6.41 -9.42 2.73
N ALA A 110 5.10 -9.15 2.66
CA ALA A 110 4.08 -10.14 2.32
C ALA A 110 3.90 -10.32 0.80
N GLY A 111 4.79 -9.75 -0.02
CA GLY A 111 4.73 -9.90 -1.48
C GLY A 111 3.75 -8.95 -2.19
N VAL A 112 3.19 -7.96 -1.48
CA VAL A 112 2.31 -6.96 -2.10
C VAL A 112 3.12 -6.07 -3.05
N PHE A 113 2.77 -6.12 -4.32
CA PHE A 113 3.46 -5.38 -5.39
C PHE A 113 2.55 -4.39 -6.13
N ASP A 114 1.23 -4.44 -5.90
CA ASP A 114 0.26 -3.48 -6.46
C ASP A 114 -0.92 -3.25 -5.47
N THR A 115 -1.80 -2.31 -5.78
CA THR A 115 -2.91 -1.84 -4.98
C THR A 115 -4.12 -1.59 -5.90
N PRO A 116 -5.35 -1.91 -5.46
CA PRO A 116 -5.68 -2.50 -4.16
C PRO A 116 -5.19 -3.95 -4.05
N TRP A 117 -4.86 -4.34 -2.84
CA TRP A 117 -4.51 -5.71 -2.47
C TRP A 117 -5.46 -6.18 -1.38
N LEU A 118 -6.07 -7.36 -1.57
CA LEU A 118 -6.89 -8.01 -0.57
C LEU A 118 -6.17 -9.24 -0.05
N GLU A 119 -6.00 -9.31 1.27
CA GLU A 119 -5.46 -10.48 1.95
C GLU A 119 -6.62 -11.18 2.67
N VAL A 120 -6.89 -12.43 2.29
CA VAL A 120 -7.88 -13.28 2.96
C VAL A 120 -7.14 -14.26 3.86
N LYS A 121 -7.51 -14.33 5.14
CA LYS A 121 -6.87 -15.19 6.14
C LYS A 121 -7.80 -16.31 6.57
N CYS A 122 -7.25 -17.51 6.61
CA CYS A 122 -7.89 -18.67 7.20
C CYS A 122 -7.69 -18.71 8.72
N GLU A 123 -8.57 -19.45 9.40
CA GLU A 123 -8.42 -19.74 10.83
C GLU A 123 -7.14 -20.52 11.14
N THR A 124 -6.64 -21.29 10.17
CA THR A 124 -5.38 -22.05 10.25
C THR A 124 -4.13 -21.15 10.23
N GLY A 125 -4.28 -19.86 9.96
CA GLY A 125 -3.19 -18.89 9.88
C GLY A 125 -2.61 -18.71 8.47
N GLN A 126 -3.04 -19.50 7.48
CA GLN A 126 -2.69 -19.31 6.07
C GLN A 126 -3.41 -18.10 5.47
N SER A 127 -2.78 -17.46 4.47
CA SER A 127 -3.32 -16.26 3.83
C SER A 127 -3.11 -16.28 2.33
N LEU A 128 -4.15 -15.91 1.56
CA LEU A 128 -4.08 -15.72 0.12
C LEU A 128 -4.22 -14.24 -0.22
N GLY A 129 -3.42 -13.78 -1.17
CA GLY A 129 -3.35 -12.40 -1.60
C GLY A 129 -3.91 -12.19 -3.01
N PHE A 130 -4.72 -11.16 -3.19
CA PHE A 130 -5.40 -10.87 -4.44
C PHE A 130 -5.13 -9.43 -4.87
N SER A 131 -4.57 -9.27 -6.07
CA SER A 131 -4.31 -7.96 -6.67
C SER A 131 -5.49 -7.48 -7.51
N GLY A 132 -5.85 -6.21 -7.35
CA GLY A 132 -6.83 -5.51 -8.17
C GLY A 132 -8.28 -5.82 -7.83
N ILE A 133 -9.17 -4.92 -8.24
CA ILE A 133 -10.63 -5.01 -7.95
C ILE A 133 -11.33 -6.17 -8.66
N PHE A 134 -10.76 -6.67 -9.76
CA PHE A 134 -11.37 -7.77 -10.52
C PHE A 134 -11.24 -9.13 -9.85
N SER A 135 -10.48 -9.21 -8.75
CA SER A 135 -10.39 -10.40 -7.91
C SER A 135 -11.58 -10.57 -6.96
N ILE A 136 -12.43 -9.55 -6.77
CA ILE A 136 -13.54 -9.60 -5.79
C ILE A 136 -14.48 -10.79 -6.02
N PRO A 137 -14.93 -11.14 -7.24
CA PRO A 137 -15.77 -12.32 -7.44
C PRO A 137 -15.08 -13.64 -7.05
N LEU A 138 -13.76 -13.73 -7.24
CA LEU A 138 -12.98 -14.89 -6.82
C LEU A 138 -12.88 -14.94 -5.29
N VAL A 139 -12.66 -13.79 -4.64
CA VAL A 139 -12.67 -13.68 -3.18
C VAL A 139 -14.04 -14.08 -2.61
N ASP A 140 -15.13 -13.62 -3.20
CA ASP A 140 -16.50 -13.99 -2.78
C ASP A 140 -16.77 -15.50 -2.89
N PHE A 141 -16.34 -16.11 -4.00
CA PHE A 141 -16.42 -17.55 -4.18
C PHE A 141 -15.63 -18.31 -3.10
N LEU A 142 -14.42 -17.86 -2.79
CA LEU A 142 -13.56 -18.49 -1.78
C LEU A 142 -14.13 -18.34 -0.36
N LEU A 143 -14.67 -17.16 -0.02
CA LEU A 143 -15.33 -16.94 1.27
C LEU A 143 -16.60 -17.80 1.41
N SER A 144 -17.28 -18.08 0.30
CA SER A 144 -18.45 -18.97 0.26
C SER A 144 -18.08 -20.46 0.34
N ARG A 145 -16.83 -20.83 0.05
CA ARG A 145 -16.34 -22.22 0.04
C ARG A 145 -15.02 -22.37 0.82
N PRO A 146 -15.09 -22.42 2.17
CA PRO A 146 -13.90 -22.55 3.01
C PRO A 146 -13.10 -23.84 2.77
N ASP A 147 -13.78 -24.90 2.32
CA ASP A 147 -13.19 -26.18 1.94
C ASP A 147 -12.13 -26.04 0.84
N VAL A 148 -12.45 -25.26 -0.20
CA VAL A 148 -11.56 -25.01 -1.34
C VAL A 148 -10.39 -24.14 -0.93
N PHE A 149 -10.66 -23.14 -0.08
CA PHE A 149 -9.61 -22.22 0.35
C PHE A 149 -8.48 -22.95 1.07
N VAL A 150 -8.81 -23.88 1.98
CA VAL A 150 -7.82 -24.69 2.71
C VAL A 150 -7.03 -25.60 1.77
N GLU A 151 -7.67 -26.20 0.77
CA GLU A 151 -6.99 -27.02 -0.23
C GLU A 151 -6.02 -26.18 -1.07
N TRP A 152 -6.44 -24.99 -1.50
CA TRP A 152 -5.61 -24.10 -2.30
C TRP A 152 -4.42 -23.52 -1.53
N SER A 153 -4.61 -23.16 -0.26
CA SER A 153 -3.52 -22.63 0.57
C SER A 153 -2.45 -23.68 0.89
N LEU A 154 -2.78 -24.97 0.83
CA LEU A 154 -1.81 -26.06 0.96
C LEU A 154 -0.97 -26.29 -0.30
N LEU A 155 -1.48 -25.96 -1.49
CA LEU A 155 -0.73 -26.14 -2.74
C LEU A 155 0.43 -25.15 -2.87
N GLU A 156 0.30 -23.94 -2.35
CA GLU A 156 1.39 -22.94 -2.37
C GLU A 156 2.57 -23.35 -1.48
N GLU A 157 2.37 -24.16 -0.44
CA GLU A 157 3.47 -24.69 0.40
C GLU A 157 4.26 -25.83 -0.29
N THR A 158 3.67 -26.49 -1.29
CA THR A 158 4.29 -27.65 -1.95
C THR A 158 5.20 -27.33 -3.14
N ASP A 159 5.28 -26.07 -3.56
CA ASP A 159 6.19 -25.63 -4.64
C ASP A 159 7.56 -25.18 -4.09
N GLU A 160 8.11 -25.94 -3.12
CA GLU A 160 9.56 -25.96 -2.91
C GLU A 160 10.19 -26.63 -4.13
N THR A 161 10.60 -25.81 -5.10
CA THR A 161 11.40 -26.25 -6.25
C THR A 161 12.58 -27.11 -5.76
N PRO A 162 12.79 -28.33 -6.31
CA PRO A 162 13.96 -29.12 -6.00
C PRO A 162 15.22 -28.28 -6.23
N THR A 163 16.10 -28.27 -5.25
CA THR A 163 17.40 -27.58 -5.30
C THR A 163 18.35 -28.38 -6.20
N ASP A 164 18.03 -28.51 -7.48
CA ASP A 164 18.97 -29.07 -8.45
C ASP A 164 19.75 -27.94 -9.10
N ALA A 165 21.00 -27.86 -8.65
CA ALA A 165 22.02 -26.95 -9.10
C ALA A 165 22.22 -27.02 -10.62
N TYR A 166 21.98 -25.89 -11.29
CA TYR A 166 22.63 -25.59 -12.57
C TYR A 166 23.68 -24.50 -12.34
N PRO A 167 24.99 -24.79 -12.51
CA PRO A 167 26.00 -23.75 -12.44
C PRO A 167 25.91 -22.89 -13.70
N VAL A 168 25.38 -21.67 -13.57
CA VAL A 168 25.52 -20.64 -14.60
C VAL A 168 26.98 -20.20 -14.60
N GLN A 169 27.77 -20.71 -15.54
CA GLN A 169 29.09 -20.16 -15.86
C GLN A 169 28.90 -18.78 -16.51
N THR A 170 29.00 -17.71 -15.72
CA THR A 170 29.22 -16.36 -16.26
C THR A 170 30.71 -16.18 -16.55
N SER A 171 31.15 -16.54 -17.74
CA SER A 171 32.40 -16.03 -18.32
C SER A 171 32.14 -14.66 -18.96
N PHE A 172 32.43 -13.58 -18.25
CA PHE A 172 32.58 -12.25 -18.86
C PHE A 172 34.06 -11.98 -19.09
N THR A 173 34.52 -12.21 -20.33
CA THR A 173 35.81 -11.74 -20.82
C THR A 173 35.74 -10.24 -21.07
N LYS A 174 36.55 -9.48 -20.32
CA LYS A 174 36.72 -8.04 -20.46
C LYS A 174 37.68 -7.75 -21.61
N ASN A 175 37.16 -7.52 -22.82
CA ASN A 175 37.97 -6.98 -23.92
C ASN A 175 38.18 -5.48 -23.71
N CYS A 176 39.33 -5.11 -23.14
CA CYS A 176 39.86 -3.75 -23.23
C CYS A 176 40.63 -3.63 -24.55
N SER A 177 40.01 -3.02 -25.56
CA SER A 177 40.72 -2.50 -26.73
C SER A 177 40.99 -1.02 -26.51
N SER A 178 42.22 -0.71 -26.11
CA SER A 178 42.81 0.63 -26.23
C SER A 178 43.36 0.74 -27.65
N ASN A 179 42.82 1.64 -28.46
CA ASN A 179 43.49 2.09 -29.69
C ASN A 179 44.13 3.45 -29.42
N ASN A 180 45.36 3.55 -29.92
CA ASN A 180 46.33 4.65 -29.85
C ASN A 180 45.78 6.05 -30.06
#